data_AF-A0AAW4B0T8-F1
#
_entry.id   AF-A0AAW4B0T8-F1
#
_cell.length_a   1.000
_cell.length_b   1.000
_cell.length_c   1.000
_cell.angle_alpha   90.00
_cell.angle_beta   90.00
_cell.angle_gamma   90.00
#
_symmetry.space_group_name_H-M   'P 1'
#
loop_
_entity.id
_entity.type
_entity.pdbx_description
1 polymer ?
#
loop_
_entity_poly.entity_id
_entity_poly.type
_entity_poly.pdbx_seq_one_letter_code
_entity_poly.pdbx_strand_id
1 'polypeptide(L)'
;MVDEKKCPDCAELIKEEAIKCKHCGHEFKARKSKGLIFAISIFCLLLVFFIIGSNTDPQKIKERDSISICWKDYDDSGITAKKLIKQTCQSMVKDFELKHGRTPSIRRE
;
A
#
# COMPACT_ATOMS: atom_id res chain seq x y z
N MET A 1 -46.30 4.64 -2.50
CA MET A 1 -46.40 6.04 -2.05
C MET A 1 -45.51 6.82 -3.00
N VAL A 2 -46.04 7.84 -3.68
CA VAL A 2 -45.23 8.63 -4.62
C VAL A 2 -44.59 9.72 -3.79
N ASP A 3 -43.27 9.69 -3.67
CA ASP A 3 -42.53 10.70 -2.91
C ASP A 3 -42.52 12.03 -3.68
N GLU A 4 -42.89 13.12 -3.01
CA GLU A 4 -43.01 14.46 -3.59
C GLU A 4 -42.11 15.45 -2.83
N LYS A 5 -41.53 16.39 -3.56
CA LYS A 5 -40.73 17.50 -3.04
C LYS A 5 -41.35 18.83 -3.43
N LYS A 6 -41.14 19.84 -2.58
CA LYS A 6 -41.56 21.22 -2.84
C LYS A 6 -40.52 21.94 -3.70
N CYS A 7 -40.95 22.61 -4.76
CA CYS A 7 -40.07 23.46 -5.56
C CYS A 7 -39.65 24.70 -4.74
N PRO A 8 -38.35 25.04 -4.67
CA PRO A 8 -37.88 26.20 -3.89
C PRO A 8 -38.30 27.55 -4.48
N ASP A 9 -38.55 27.62 -5.80
CA ASP A 9 -38.82 28.88 -6.50
C ASP A 9 -40.32 29.22 -6.53
N CYS A 10 -41.17 28.25 -6.88
CA CYS A 10 -42.62 28.47 -7.03
C CYS A 10 -43.47 27.77 -5.97
N ALA A 11 -42.84 27.09 -5.00
CA ALA A 11 -43.50 26.42 -3.87
C ALA A 11 -44.47 25.28 -4.22
N GLU A 12 -44.55 24.86 -5.48
CA GLU A 12 -45.45 23.79 -5.93
C GLU A 12 -44.91 22.40 -5.56
N LEU A 13 -45.82 21.43 -5.36
CA LEU A 13 -45.46 20.03 -5.09
C LEU A 13 -45.20 19.27 -6.39
N ILE A 14 -44.06 18.62 -6.47
CA ILE A 14 -43.57 17.93 -7.68
C ILE A 14 -42.93 16.61 -7.27
N LYS A 15 -42.97 15.62 -8.15
CA LYS A 15 -42.30 14.32 -7.94
C LYS A 15 -40.83 14.50 -7.51
N GLU A 16 -40.37 13.67 -6.57
CA GLU A 16 -39.01 13.77 -6.04
C GLU A 16 -37.95 13.60 -7.14
N GLU A 17 -38.18 12.72 -8.10
CA GLU A 17 -37.30 12.45 -9.24
C GLU A 17 -37.27 13.55 -10.31
N ALA A 18 -38.10 14.59 -10.20
CA ALA A 18 -38.16 15.65 -11.20
C ALA A 18 -36.83 16.41 -11.30
N ILE A 19 -36.23 16.43 -12.50
CA ILE A 19 -35.00 17.18 -12.80
C ILE A 19 -35.32 18.66 -13.06
N LYS A 20 -36.52 18.95 -13.57
CA LYS A 20 -36.98 20.31 -13.86
C LYS A 20 -38.42 20.52 -13.38
N CYS A 21 -38.71 21.68 -12.81
CA CYS A 21 -40.05 22.05 -12.39
C CYS A 21 -40.96 22.30 -13.60
N LYS A 22 -42.10 21.61 -13.68
CA LYS A 22 -43.08 21.77 -14.77
C LYS A 22 -43.84 23.11 -14.74
N HIS A 23 -43.82 23.82 -13.61
CA HIS A 23 -44.57 25.07 -13.41
C HIS A 23 -43.73 26.32 -13.70
N CYS A 24 -42.51 26.38 -13.17
CA CYS A 24 -41.65 27.57 -13.29
C CYS A 24 -40.34 27.31 -14.04
N GLY A 25 -40.00 26.06 -14.35
CA GLY A 25 -38.76 25.72 -15.05
C GLY A 25 -37.49 25.66 -14.20
N HIS A 26 -37.57 25.75 -12.86
CA HIS A 26 -36.42 25.55 -11.98
C HIS A 26 -35.72 24.20 -12.23
N GLU A 27 -34.38 24.21 -12.31
CA GLU A 27 -33.57 23.00 -12.53
C GLU A 27 -32.98 22.47 -11.24
N PHE A 28 -33.37 21.26 -10.86
CA PHE A 28 -32.88 20.59 -9.67
C PHE A 28 -31.51 19.96 -9.97
N LYS A 29 -30.49 20.35 -9.21
CA LYS A 29 -29.17 19.71 -9.28
C LYS A 29 -29.27 18.27 -8.80
N ALA A 30 -28.73 17.34 -9.57
CA ALA A 30 -28.65 15.93 -9.17
C ALA A 30 -27.89 15.81 -7.84
N ARG A 31 -28.52 15.21 -6.83
CA ARG A 31 -27.89 14.99 -5.53
C ARG A 31 -26.87 13.85 -5.68
N LYS A 32 -25.60 14.19 -5.92
CA LYS A 32 -24.53 13.18 -5.90
C LYS A 32 -24.49 12.52 -4.52
N SER A 33 -24.66 11.21 -4.49
CA SER A 33 -24.50 10.39 -3.30
C SER A 33 -23.06 10.52 -2.78
N LYS A 34 -22.88 11.16 -1.62
CA LYS A 34 -21.59 11.23 -0.94
C LYS A 34 -21.08 9.84 -0.53
N GLY A 35 -22.00 8.89 -0.32
CA GLY A 35 -21.66 7.50 0.01
C GLY A 35 -20.90 6.78 -1.11
N LEU A 36 -21.22 7.07 -2.37
CA LEU A 36 -20.50 6.49 -3.51
C LEU A 36 -19.04 6.97 -3.56
N ILE A 37 -18.80 8.25 -3.27
CA ILE A 37 -17.45 8.82 -3.23
C ILE A 37 -16.62 8.20 -2.09
N PHE A 38 -17.23 8.02 -0.91
CA PHE A 38 -16.57 7.41 0.24
C PHE A 38 -16.21 5.94 -0.01
N ALA A 39 -17.12 5.18 -0.62
CA ALA A 39 -16.89 3.78 -1.00
C ALA A 39 -15.74 3.64 -2.02
N ILE A 40 -15.71 4.49 -3.05
CA ILE A 40 -14.63 4.52 -4.04
C ILE A 40 -13.30 4.89 -3.37
N SER A 41 -13.29 5.88 -2.48
CA SER A 41 -12.08 6.30 -1.76
C SER A 41 -11.50 5.17 -0.89
N ILE A 42 -12.33 4.46 -0.13
CA ILE A 42 -11.90 3.32 0.69
C ILE A 42 -11.36 2.19 -0.19
N PHE A 43 -12.06 1.87 -1.26
CA PHE A 43 -11.64 0.81 -2.18
C PHE A 43 -10.29 1.15 -2.83
N CYS A 44 -10.09 2.38 -3.28
CA CYS A 44 -8.82 2.85 -3.82
C CYS A 44 -7.68 2.74 -2.79
N LEU A 45 -7.91 3.12 -1.52
CA LEU A 45 -6.90 2.99 -0.47
C LEU A 45 -6.52 1.52 -0.20
N LEU A 46 -7.51 0.61 -0.18
CA LEU A 46 -7.27 -0.82 -0.03
C LEU A 46 -6.49 -1.41 -1.20
N LEU A 47 -6.79 -0.99 -2.43
CA LEU A 47 -6.05 -1.41 -3.62
C LEU A 47 -4.60 -0.94 -3.57
N VAL A 48 -4.34 0.31 -3.17
CA VAL A 48 -2.98 0.84 -3.03
C VAL A 48 -2.19 0.04 -1.98
N PHE A 49 -2.81 -0.28 -0.84
CA PHE A 49 -2.18 -1.12 0.19
C PHE A 49 -1.81 -2.51 -0.34
N PHE A 50 -2.70 -3.12 -1.14
CA PHE A 50 -2.47 -4.43 -1.74
C PHE A 50 -1.28 -4.41 -2.73
N ILE A 51 -1.18 -3.38 -3.57
CA ILE A 51 -0.07 -3.22 -4.53
C ILE A 51 1.27 -3.04 -3.80
N ILE A 52 1.32 -2.25 -2.73
CA ILE A 52 2.57 -2.02 -1.98
C ILE A 52 2.97 -3.28 -1.20
N GLY A 53 2.01 -3.99 -0.60
CA GLY A 53 2.27 -5.17 0.24
C GLY A 53 2.89 -6.36 -0.48
N SER A 54 2.55 -6.60 -1.76
CA SER A 54 3.01 -7.78 -2.49
C SER A 54 4.49 -7.77 -2.91
N ASN A 55 5.22 -6.66 -2.73
CA ASN A 55 6.60 -6.53 -3.21
C ASN A 55 7.66 -6.97 -2.19
N THR A 56 7.27 -7.38 -0.98
CA THR A 56 8.23 -7.83 0.03
C THR A 56 8.48 -9.32 -0.14
N ASP A 57 9.57 -9.69 -0.84
CA ASP A 57 10.03 -11.08 -0.92
C ASP A 57 10.51 -11.53 0.47
N PRO A 58 9.78 -12.44 1.16
CA PRO A 58 10.16 -12.90 2.49
C PRO A 58 11.44 -13.75 2.48
N GLN A 59 11.84 -14.32 1.34
CA GLN A 59 13.10 -15.08 1.24
C GLN A 59 14.31 -14.16 1.33
N LYS A 60 14.27 -13.01 0.65
CA LYS A 60 15.36 -12.01 0.69
C LYS A 60 15.64 -11.50 2.10
N ILE A 61 14.62 -11.44 2.96
CA ILE A 61 14.78 -11.04 4.37
C ILE A 61 15.59 -12.09 5.14
N LYS A 62 15.20 -13.37 5.04
CA LYS A 62 15.86 -14.46 5.78
C LYS A 62 17.32 -14.65 5.41
N GLU A 63 17.67 -14.54 4.13
CA GLU A 63 19.06 -14.67 3.67
C GLU A 63 19.96 -13.51 4.12
N ARG A 64 19.39 -12.30 4.26
CA ARG A 64 20.12 -11.17 4.84
C ARG A 64 20.42 -11.41 6.32
N ASP A 65 19.45 -11.93 7.06
CA ASP A 65 19.58 -12.13 8.50
C ASP A 65 20.69 -13.12 8.83
N SER A 66 20.83 -14.20 8.05
CA SER A 66 21.93 -15.17 8.23
C SER A 66 23.31 -14.55 8.01
N ILE A 67 23.45 -13.63 7.04
CA ILE A 67 24.70 -12.89 6.81
C ILE A 67 25.03 -12.00 8.02
N SER A 68 24.02 -11.31 8.58
CA SER A 68 24.22 -10.45 9.74
C SER A 68 24.66 -11.26 10.98
N ILE A 69 24.07 -12.44 11.18
CA ILE A 69 24.45 -13.36 12.26
C ILE A 69 25.89 -13.86 12.06
N CYS A 70 26.30 -14.20 10.83
CA CYS A 70 27.68 -14.61 10.57
C CYS A 70 28.71 -13.54 10.97
N TRP A 71 28.45 -12.28 10.64
CA TRP A 71 29.36 -11.19 11.01
C TRP A 71 29.42 -10.98 12.52
N LYS A 72 28.32 -11.24 13.23
CA LYS A 72 28.32 -11.26 14.68
C LYS A 72 29.21 -12.38 15.23
N ASP A 73 29.11 -13.60 14.68
CA ASP A 73 29.99 -14.72 15.08
C ASP A 73 31.47 -14.42 14.78
N TYR A 74 31.76 -13.72 13.68
CA TYR A 74 33.11 -13.26 13.36
C TYR A 74 33.66 -12.32 14.44
N ASP A 75 32.87 -11.35 14.87
CA ASP A 75 33.29 -10.37 15.89
C ASP A 75 33.49 -11.05 17.26
N ASP A 76 32.64 -12.04 17.58
CA ASP A 76 32.71 -12.81 18.83
C ASP A 76 33.79 -13.93 18.80
N SER A 77 34.34 -14.25 17.63
CA SER A 77 35.30 -15.36 17.45
C SER A 77 36.74 -15.07 17.91
N GLY A 78 37.38 -16.09 18.49
CA GLY A 78 38.80 -16.09 18.81
C GLY A 78 39.74 -16.18 17.60
N ILE A 79 41.03 -15.89 17.81
CA ILE A 79 42.07 -15.73 16.78
C ILE A 79 42.12 -16.90 15.78
N THR A 80 41.97 -18.14 16.26
CA THR A 80 42.10 -19.35 15.46
C THR A 80 41.01 -19.52 14.39
N ALA A 81 39.75 -19.19 14.72
CA ALA A 81 38.60 -19.37 13.82
C ALA A 81 38.28 -18.11 13.00
N LYS A 82 38.77 -16.95 13.43
CA LYS A 82 38.43 -15.63 12.88
C LYS A 82 38.65 -15.52 11.37
N LYS A 83 39.75 -16.08 10.86
CA LYS A 83 40.06 -16.06 9.42
C LYS A 83 39.06 -16.88 8.60
N LEU A 84 38.72 -18.07 9.09
CA LEU A 84 37.79 -18.97 8.41
C LEU A 84 36.37 -18.39 8.41
N ILE A 85 35.90 -17.89 9.56
CA ILE A 85 34.56 -17.28 9.68
C ILE A 85 34.45 -16.09 8.74
N LYS A 86 35.47 -15.21 8.68
CA LYS A 86 35.50 -14.09 7.73
C LYS A 86 35.33 -14.55 6.28
N GLN A 87 36.07 -15.58 5.87
CA GLN A 87 35.98 -16.11 4.50
C GLN A 87 34.57 -16.63 4.19
N THR A 88 33.94 -17.33 5.14
CA THR A 88 32.57 -17.83 4.99
C THR A 88 31.55 -16.69 4.91
N CYS A 89 31.60 -15.70 5.82
CA CYS A 89 30.69 -14.56 5.78
C CYS A 89 30.81 -13.80 4.45
N GLN A 90 32.03 -13.62 3.94
CA GLN A 90 32.27 -12.98 2.65
C GLN A 90 31.70 -13.78 1.47
N SER A 91 31.77 -15.11 1.51
CA SER A 91 31.15 -15.95 0.49
C SER A 91 29.64 -15.79 0.47
N MET A 92 28.99 -15.83 1.64
CA MET A 92 27.54 -15.66 1.74
C MET A 92 27.07 -14.29 1.23
N VAL A 93 27.85 -13.24 1.49
CA VAL A 93 27.56 -11.90 0.94
C VAL A 93 27.62 -11.91 -0.59
N LYS A 94 28.63 -12.56 -1.18
CA LYS A 94 28.75 -12.67 -2.65
C LYS A 94 27.57 -13.42 -3.25
N ASP A 95 27.19 -14.55 -2.65
CA ASP A 95 26.07 -15.36 -3.14
C ASP A 95 24.75 -14.58 -3.06
N PHE A 96 24.54 -13.82 -1.99
CA PHE A 96 23.39 -12.92 -1.86
C PHE A 96 23.41 -11.79 -2.89
N GLU A 97 24.56 -11.14 -3.11
CA GLU A 97 24.69 -10.05 -4.10
C GLU A 97 24.44 -10.59 -5.53
N LEU A 98 24.86 -11.81 -5.85
CA LEU A 98 24.59 -12.47 -7.14
C LEU A 98 23.10 -12.74 -7.36
N LYS A 99 22.38 -13.15 -6.31
CA LYS A 99 20.97 -13.55 -6.39
C LYS A 99 20.00 -12.37 -6.28
N HIS A 100 20.27 -11.42 -5.39
CA HIS A 100 19.33 -10.37 -5.00
C HIS A 100 19.80 -8.95 -5.31
N GLY A 101 21.00 -8.82 -5.89
CA GLY A 101 21.64 -7.55 -6.18
C GLY A 101 22.28 -6.91 -4.94
N ARG A 102 23.07 -5.86 -5.18
CA ARG A 102 23.81 -5.15 -4.14
C ARG A 102 22.85 -4.37 -3.24
N THR A 103 23.06 -4.44 -1.92
CA THR A 103 22.27 -3.66 -0.95
C THR A 103 23.20 -2.92 0.02
N PRO A 104 22.86 -1.68 0.42
CA PRO A 104 23.74 -0.87 1.27
C PRO A 104 23.76 -1.32 2.74
N SER A 105 22.77 -2.11 3.18
CA SER A 105 22.63 -2.55 4.57
C SER A 105 23.52 -3.74 4.97
N ILE A 106 24.24 -4.36 4.02
CA ILE A 106 25.02 -5.58 4.26
C ILE A 106 26.51 -5.26 4.39
N ARG A 107 27.13 -5.73 5.49
CA ARG A 107 28.58 -5.63 5.76
C ARG A 107 29.37 -6.56 4.85
N ARG A 108 30.54 -6.11 4.37
CA ARG A 108 31.43 -6.86 3.46
C ARG A 108 32.80 -7.24 4.06
N GLU A 109 33.24 -6.60 5.14
CA GLU A 109 34.61 -6.73 5.67
C GLU A 109 34.76 -6.60 7.19
#